data_AF-A0A524P832-F1
#
_entry.id   AF-A0A524P832-F1
#
_cell.length_a   1.000
_cell.length_b   1.000
_cell.length_c   1.000
_cell.angle_alpha   90.00
_cell.angle_beta   90.00
_cell.angle_gamma   90.00
#
_symmetry.space_group_name_H-M   'P 1'
#
loop_
_entity.id
_entity.type
_entity.pdbx_description
1 polymer ?
#
loop_
_entity_poly.entity_id
_entity_poly.type
_entity_poly.pdbx_seq_one_letter_code
_entity_poly.pdbx_strand_id
1 'polypeptide(L)' 'MYHKFDYYLKNYNVIGCVGCGRCIKACPAGQDIRKTLQSILENTAKLK' A
#
# COMPACT_ATOMS: atom_id res chain seq x y z
N MET A 1 4.53 4.08 16.20
CA MET A 1 5.04 3.46 14.96
C MET A 1 3.99 3.68 13.88
N TYR A 2 4.22 4.60 12.95
CA TYR A 2 3.24 4.92 11.91
C TYR A 2 3.34 3.92 10.76
N HIS A 3 2.23 3.27 10.40
CA HIS A 3 2.19 2.41 9.24
C HIS A 3 2.18 3.25 7.97
N LYS A 4 3.05 2.88 7.02
CA LYS A 4 3.25 3.60 5.74
C LYS A 4 1.94 3.89 5.00
N PHE A 5 0.99 2.96 5.06
CA PHE A 5 -0.29 3.05 4.36
C PHE A 5 -1.38 3.75 5.17
N ASP A 6 -1.15 4.04 6.45
CA ASP A 6 -2.12 4.73 7.32
C ASP A 6 -1.81 6.24 7.41
N TYR A 7 -0.54 6.59 7.61
CA TYR A 7 -0.15 7.99 7.82
C TYR A 7 -0.37 8.87 6.59
N TYR A 8 0.10 8.44 5.42
CA TYR A 8 -0.06 9.23 4.19
C TYR A 8 -1.52 9.33 3.76
N LEU A 9 -2.29 8.27 4.00
CA LEU A 9 -3.72 8.26 3.69
C LEU A 9 -4.47 9.26 4.58
N LYS A 10 -4.23 9.25 5.90
CA LYS A 10 -4.92 10.15 6.85
C LYS A 10 -4.57 11.63 6.66
N ASN A 11 -3.32 11.95 6.38
CA ASN A 11 -2.84 13.34 6.36
C ASN A 11 -2.91 13.99 4.98
N TYR A 12 -2.78 13.20 3.92
CA TYR A 12 -2.62 13.72 2.56
C TYR A 12 -3.60 13.09 1.57
N ASN A 13 -4.43 12.13 2.00
CA ASN A 13 -5.34 11.36 1.15
C ASN A 13 -4.65 10.75 -0.09
N VAL A 14 -3.36 10.41 0.06
CA VAL A 14 -2.57 9.76 -1.00
C VAL A 14 -1.96 8.46 -0.50
N ILE A 15 -1.83 7.50 -1.41
CA ILE A 15 -1.09 6.28 -1.15
C ILE A 15 0.40 6.54 -1.38
N GLY A 16 1.20 6.50 -0.30
CA GLY A 16 2.66 6.71 -0.33
C GLY A 16 3.48 5.57 -0.95
N CYS A 17 2.91 4.82 -1.91
CA CYS A 17 3.58 3.74 -2.61
C CYS A 17 4.14 4.23 -3.95
N VAL A 18 5.48 4.18 -4.10
CA VAL A 18 6.19 4.57 -5.33
C VAL A 18 6.77 3.37 -6.11
N GLY A 19 6.38 2.14 -5.74
CA GLY A 19 6.89 0.92 -6.41
C GLY A 19 8.31 0.49 -6.05
N CYS A 20 8.97 1.11 -5.06
CA CYS A 20 10.39 0.84 -4.73
C CYS A 20 10.71 -0.56 -4.17
N GLY A 21 9.72 -1.41 -3.89
CA GLY A 21 9.93 -2.81 -3.49
C GLY A 21 10.57 -3.06 -2.11
N ARG A 22 10.87 -2.02 -1.32
CA ARG A 22 11.49 -2.17 0.02
C ARG A 22 10.65 -3.00 0.99
N CYS A 23 9.31 -2.93 0.86
CA CYS A 23 8.39 -3.71 1.68
C CYS A 23 8.54 -5.22 1.47
N ILE A 24 8.84 -5.67 0.26
CA ILE A 24 8.99 -7.09 -0.07
C ILE A 24 10.31 -7.63 0.47
N LYS A 25 11.40 -6.89 0.24
CA LYS A 25 12.74 -7.26 0.73
C LYS A 25 12.78 -7.37 2.26
N ALA A 26 12.01 -6.53 2.94
CA ALA A 26 11.93 -6.53 4.40
C ALA A 26 10.94 -7.56 4.96
N CYS A 27 10.07 -8.16 4.13
CA CYS A 27 9.01 -9.04 4.61
C CYS A 27 9.56 -10.43 4.92
N PRO A 28 9.57 -10.88 6.20
CA PRO A 28 10.05 -12.22 6.55
C PRO A 28 9.15 -13.33 6.01
N ALA A 29 7.87 -13.03 5.74
CA ALA A 29 6.90 -13.96 5.18
C ALA A 29 6.85 -13.95 3.63
N GLY A 30 7.67 -13.12 2.96
CA GLY A 30 7.72 -13.07 1.49
C GLY A 30 6.47 -12.49 0.83
N GLN A 31 5.65 -11.71 1.54
CA GLN A 31 4.41 -11.15 0.99
C GLN A 31 4.67 -9.94 0.08
N ASP A 32 3.98 -9.89 -1.06
CA ASP A 32 4.00 -8.74 -1.97
C ASP A 32 2.82 -7.79 -1.69
N ILE A 33 3.07 -6.82 -0.80
CA ILE A 33 2.11 -5.78 -0.44
C ILE A 33 1.64 -4.94 -1.66
N ARG A 34 2.43 -4.86 -2.75
CA ARG A 34 2.01 -4.09 -3.93
C ARG A 34 0.79 -4.72 -4.59
N LYS A 35 0.69 -6.05 -4.60
CA LYS A 35 -0.47 -6.77 -5.15
C LYS A 35 -1.73 -6.46 -4.36
N THR A 36 -1.64 -6.50 -3.04
CA THR A 36 -2.76 -6.14 -2.15
C THR A 36 -3.19 -4.70 -2.39
N LEU A 37 -2.23 -3.78 -2.51
CA LEU A 37 -2.50 -2.37 -2.77
C LEU A 37 -3.21 -2.15 -4.11
N GLN A 38 -2.76 -2.83 -5.16
CA GLN A 38 -3.39 -2.79 -6.47
C GLN A 38 -4.83 -3.32 -6.43
N SER A 39 -5.06 -4.45 -5.74
CA SER A 39 -6.41 -5.00 -5.56
C SER A 39 -7.33 -4.03 -4.83
N ILE A 40 -6.84 -3.35 -3.79
CA ILE A 40 -7.62 -2.34 -3.08
C ILE A 40 -7.99 -1.19 -4.02
N LEU A 41 -7.02 -0.67 -4.80
CA LEU A 41 -7.28 0.41 -5.76
C LEU A 41 -8.31 0.01 -6.81
N GLU A 42 -8.20 -1.20 -7.38
CA GLU A 42 -9.16 -1.74 -8.34
C GLU A 42 -10.56 -1.91 -7.75
N ASN A 43 -10.66 -2.40 -6.50
CA ASN A 43 -11.94 -2.55 -5.81
C ASN A 43 -12.57 -1.20 -5.46
N THR A 44 -11.76 -0.20 -5.11
CA THR A 44 -12.25 1.16 -4.81
C THR A 44 -12.83 1.81 -6.08
N ALA A 45 -12.23 1.54 -7.25
CA ALA A 45 -12.76 2.01 -8.53
C ALA A 45 -14.10 1.36 -8.93
N LYS A 46 -14.36 0.12 -8.48
CA LYS A 46 -15.63 -0.59 -8.74
C LYS A 46 -16.77 -0.20 -7.80
N LEU A 47 -16.47 0.45 -6.69
CA LEU A 47 -17.45 0.92 -5.70
C LEU A 47 -17.93 2.36 -5.98
N LYS A 48 -17.44 2.99 -7.05
CA LYS A 48 -17.80 4.35 -7.46
C LYS A 48 -18.81 4.36 -8.59
#